data_AF-A0A669CET6-F1
#
_entry.id   AF-A0A669CET6-F1
#
_cell.length_a   1.000
_cell.length_b   1.000
_cell.length_c   1.000
_cell.angle_alpha   90.00
_cell.angle_beta   90.00
_cell.angle_gamma   90.00
#
_symmetry.space_group_name_H-M   'P 1'
#
loop_
_entity.id
_entity.type
_entity.pdbx_description
1 polymer ?
#
loop_
_entity_poly.entity_id
_entity_poly.type
_entity_poly.pdbx_seq_one_letter_code
_entity_poly.pdbx_strand_id
1 'polypeptide(L)'
;HEEKLIILDIERYDLDIKSNSRSHHTQLCGEERLIVRRGQPFNIILHLTAGSKDFKPGETGPLPRKESDTKVTFSITDSTVDTDWSASATYDPSGNTLSLSISSSPDAPIGVYSLTLDQNGKKTSLGQFTLLFNAWCPRDAVYMHSETKRQEYVLAQHGQIYRGTHKRIKGTPWNFGQFEAGILDICLKILDENPKFVSDADKDCSARRNPIYVTRVLSAMINSNDDRGVLVGNWGKIEDGTHPGEWIGSGDILHQWAESGPVCYGQCWVFAAVACTVSRALGIPCRVVTNFGSAHDTDANLVIENLYDEDGKRISGGDSIWNFHVWVDSWMTRPDLGQKFDGWQTSDPTPQETSEGVFCCGPASLKAIKEGELTLKYDVPFIFAEVNADVVDLVLLSTGQFVKFSGSTKSVGCFISTKTVGSDDRRDITHQYKYAEGSKEERQVYEKAQHHNKLQQRGEKPGLHLKIKLADNMMVGSDFEVYAILTNNCMEARTCNFLFFARAVSYKGKQGDSCGSSRNKKKNITCRPFSLQCF
;
A
#
# COMPACT_ATOMS: atom_id res chain seq x y z
N HIS A 1 -45.28 -43.61 15.76
CA HIS A 1 -45.69 -42.64 14.74
C HIS A 1 -44.43 -41.99 14.20
N GLU A 2 -44.01 -42.39 13.00
CA GLU A 2 -42.97 -41.67 12.26
C GLU A 2 -43.54 -40.31 11.87
N GLU A 3 -42.99 -39.22 12.43
CA GLU A 3 -43.22 -37.90 11.86
C GLU A 3 -42.69 -37.93 10.42
N LYS A 4 -43.60 -37.83 9.44
CA LYS A 4 -43.22 -37.58 8.04
C LYS A 4 -42.44 -36.28 8.02
N LEU A 5 -41.12 -36.36 7.95
CA LEU A 5 -40.23 -35.23 7.77
C LEU A 5 -40.51 -34.63 6.39
N ILE A 6 -41.13 -33.45 6.36
CA ILE A 6 -41.48 -32.73 5.13
C ILE A 6 -40.22 -32.03 4.63
N ILE A 7 -39.85 -32.30 3.38
CA ILE A 7 -38.75 -31.66 2.66
C ILE A 7 -39.37 -30.53 1.82
N LEU A 8 -38.80 -29.32 1.87
CA LEU A 8 -39.17 -28.25 0.94
C LEU A 8 -38.93 -28.74 -0.49
N ASP A 9 -39.96 -28.66 -1.31
CA ASP A 9 -39.81 -28.87 -2.73
C ASP A 9 -39.49 -27.52 -3.37
N ILE A 10 -38.22 -27.32 -3.72
CA ILE A 10 -37.71 -26.06 -4.26
C ILE A 10 -37.79 -26.14 -5.78
N GLU A 11 -38.70 -25.36 -6.37
CA GLU A 11 -38.86 -25.29 -7.82
C GLU A 11 -37.69 -24.53 -8.45
N ARG A 12 -37.34 -23.38 -7.87
CA ARG A 12 -36.20 -22.55 -8.27
C ARG A 12 -35.76 -21.62 -7.14
N TYR A 13 -34.58 -21.04 -7.27
CA TYR A 13 -34.06 -20.03 -6.36
C TYR A 13 -33.62 -18.78 -7.11
N ASP A 14 -33.60 -17.65 -6.41
CA ASP A 14 -33.10 -16.36 -6.87
C ASP A 14 -32.13 -15.81 -5.82
N LEU A 15 -30.94 -15.41 -6.25
CA LEU A 15 -29.90 -14.84 -5.37
C LEU A 15 -30.13 -13.36 -5.04
N ASP A 16 -31.24 -12.76 -5.52
CA ASP A 16 -31.64 -11.37 -5.29
C ASP A 16 -30.46 -10.39 -5.52
N ILE A 17 -29.70 -10.63 -6.61
CA ILE A 17 -28.40 -10.01 -6.86
C ILE A 17 -28.48 -8.50 -6.83
N LYS A 18 -29.53 -7.92 -7.41
CA LYS A 18 -29.70 -6.47 -7.52
C LYS A 18 -29.95 -5.79 -6.18
N SER A 19 -30.78 -6.40 -5.33
CA SER A 19 -31.07 -5.86 -4.00
C SER A 19 -29.85 -5.98 -3.09
N ASN A 20 -29.23 -7.18 -3.08
CA ASN A 20 -28.03 -7.46 -2.32
C ASN A 20 -26.84 -6.59 -2.75
N SER A 21 -26.60 -6.42 -4.05
CA SER A 21 -25.47 -5.63 -4.52
C SER A 21 -25.58 -4.16 -4.11
N ARG A 22 -26.81 -3.62 -4.10
CA ARG A 22 -27.09 -2.26 -3.63
C ARG A 22 -26.87 -2.11 -2.13
N SER A 23 -27.34 -3.07 -1.33
CA SER A 23 -27.19 -3.01 0.13
C SER A 23 -25.74 -3.23 0.57
N HIS A 24 -24.98 -4.04 -0.17
CA HIS A 24 -23.57 -4.36 0.11
C HIS A 24 -22.56 -3.42 -0.56
N HIS A 25 -23.01 -2.38 -1.27
CA HIS A 25 -22.12 -1.45 -1.98
C HIS A 25 -21.19 -2.19 -2.97
N THR A 26 -21.76 -3.11 -3.75
CA THR A 26 -21.08 -3.93 -4.76
C THR A 26 -21.76 -3.83 -6.13
N GLN A 27 -22.75 -2.94 -6.31
CA GLN A 27 -23.46 -2.75 -7.57
C GLN A 27 -22.55 -2.31 -8.74
N LEU A 28 -21.38 -1.72 -8.45
CA LEU A 28 -20.41 -1.34 -9.47
C LEU A 28 -19.71 -2.56 -10.10
N CYS A 29 -19.70 -3.71 -9.43
CA CYS A 29 -19.10 -4.96 -9.93
C CYS A 29 -19.97 -5.70 -10.97
N GLY A 30 -21.11 -5.13 -11.35
CA GLY A 30 -22.09 -5.76 -12.24
C GLY A 30 -23.17 -6.58 -11.52
N GLU A 31 -24.12 -7.13 -12.29
CA GLU A 31 -25.28 -7.88 -11.81
C GLU A 31 -25.27 -9.36 -12.24
N GLU A 32 -24.14 -9.88 -12.75
CA GLU A 32 -24.04 -11.25 -13.27
C GLU A 32 -23.88 -12.33 -12.18
N ARG A 33 -23.37 -11.95 -11.00
CA ARG A 33 -23.11 -12.86 -9.87
C ARG A 33 -23.29 -12.16 -8.53
N LEU A 34 -23.56 -12.94 -7.48
CA LEU A 34 -23.73 -12.42 -6.13
C LEU A 34 -22.37 -12.08 -5.51
N ILE A 35 -22.14 -10.80 -5.25
CA ILE A 35 -20.96 -10.28 -4.54
C ILE A 35 -21.45 -9.52 -3.32
N VAL A 36 -21.06 -10.00 -2.14
CA VAL A 36 -21.48 -9.48 -0.84
C VAL A 36 -20.28 -9.21 0.05
N ARG A 37 -20.50 -8.51 1.15
CA ARG A 37 -19.45 -8.15 2.13
C ARG A 37 -19.75 -8.81 3.46
N ARG A 38 -18.71 -9.31 4.12
CA ARG A 38 -18.85 -10.05 5.39
C ARG A 38 -19.47 -9.22 6.51
N GLY A 39 -20.07 -9.87 7.50
CA GLY A 39 -20.68 -9.19 8.65
C GLY A 39 -21.92 -8.37 8.31
N GLN A 40 -22.56 -8.63 7.16
CA GLN A 40 -23.80 -7.99 6.73
C GLN A 40 -24.75 -9.04 6.12
N PRO A 41 -26.05 -9.02 6.46
CA PRO A 41 -27.01 -9.96 5.90
C PRO A 41 -27.31 -9.74 4.42
N PHE A 42 -27.44 -10.84 3.67
CA PHE A 42 -27.93 -10.88 2.28
C PHE A 42 -29.07 -11.88 2.15
N ASN A 43 -29.92 -11.71 1.15
CA ASN A 43 -31.13 -12.52 0.97
C ASN A 43 -31.04 -13.48 -0.23
N ILE A 44 -31.69 -14.62 -0.12
CA ILE A 44 -31.94 -15.57 -1.21
C ILE A 44 -33.42 -15.91 -1.19
N ILE A 45 -34.07 -15.87 -2.34
CA ILE A 45 -35.49 -16.16 -2.47
C ILE A 45 -35.64 -17.57 -3.00
N LEU A 46 -36.29 -18.45 -2.23
CA LEU A 46 -36.63 -19.80 -2.66
C LEU A 46 -38.10 -19.81 -3.10
N HIS A 47 -38.35 -20.29 -4.32
CA HIS A 47 -39.69 -20.54 -4.84
C HIS A 47 -40.06 -22.00 -4.56
N LEU A 48 -41.13 -22.19 -3.81
CA LEU A 48 -41.58 -23.48 -3.30
C LEU A 48 -42.73 -24.02 -4.14
N THR A 49 -42.77 -25.33 -4.34
CA THR A 49 -43.96 -26.01 -4.87
C THR A 49 -45.11 -25.87 -3.86
N ALA A 50 -46.32 -25.60 -4.33
CA ALA A 50 -47.49 -25.38 -3.49
C ALA A 50 -47.72 -26.56 -2.51
N GLY A 51 -47.79 -26.26 -1.20
CA GLY A 51 -48.14 -27.23 -0.16
C GLY A 51 -47.00 -27.69 0.75
N SER A 52 -45.75 -27.25 0.56
CA SER A 52 -44.68 -27.53 1.52
C SER A 52 -44.84 -26.64 2.76
N LYS A 53 -45.06 -27.24 3.94
CA LYS A 53 -45.00 -26.56 5.23
C LYS A 53 -43.98 -27.24 6.14
N ASP A 54 -43.23 -26.38 6.83
CA ASP A 54 -42.25 -26.65 7.87
C ASP A 54 -40.86 -27.14 7.43
N PHE A 55 -39.85 -26.59 8.11
CA PHE A 55 -38.50 -26.42 7.59
C PHE A 55 -37.45 -26.57 8.70
N LYS A 56 -36.37 -27.31 8.41
CA LYS A 56 -35.10 -27.29 9.15
C LYS A 56 -33.93 -27.56 8.18
N PRO A 57 -32.85 -26.75 8.19
CA PRO A 57 -31.73 -26.94 7.26
C PRO A 57 -30.35 -27.16 7.92
N GLY A 58 -29.39 -27.60 7.10
CA GLY A 58 -27.95 -27.73 7.39
C GLY A 58 -27.00 -27.41 6.22
N GLU A 59 -25.70 -27.51 6.55
CA GLU A 59 -24.38 -27.47 5.85
C GLU A 59 -24.11 -26.73 4.52
N THR A 60 -23.01 -25.94 4.49
CA THR A 60 -22.42 -25.32 3.28
C THR A 60 -20.88 -25.18 3.33
N GLY A 61 -20.20 -25.17 2.17
CA GLY A 61 -18.78 -24.78 2.00
C GLY A 61 -18.03 -25.54 0.87
N PRO A 62 -17.21 -24.87 0.04
CA PRO A 62 -16.37 -25.52 -0.98
C PRO A 62 -15.03 -25.96 -0.37
N LEU A 63 -14.63 -27.23 -0.59
CA LEU A 63 -13.40 -27.85 -0.06
C LEU A 63 -13.15 -27.64 1.45
N PRO A 64 -14.00 -28.22 2.30
CA PRO A 64 -14.34 -27.56 3.54
C PRO A 64 -13.88 -28.39 4.77
N ARG A 65 -12.95 -27.87 5.58
CA ARG A 65 -12.59 -28.47 6.88
C ARG A 65 -13.17 -27.64 8.02
N LYS A 66 -13.89 -28.30 8.94
CA LYS A 66 -14.43 -27.66 10.15
C LYS A 66 -13.31 -27.12 11.05
N GLU A 67 -12.14 -27.77 11.04
CA GLU A 67 -10.98 -27.42 11.87
C GLU A 67 -10.32 -26.09 11.48
N SER A 68 -10.53 -25.63 10.24
CA SER A 68 -9.87 -24.44 9.66
C SER A 68 -10.84 -23.28 9.45
N ASP A 69 -12.10 -23.40 9.90
CA ASP A 69 -13.18 -22.42 9.71
C ASP A 69 -13.45 -22.02 8.24
N THR A 70 -12.98 -22.84 7.28
CA THR A 70 -13.27 -22.73 5.84
C THR A 70 -14.55 -23.48 5.46
N LYS A 71 -15.09 -24.30 6.38
CA LYS A 71 -16.46 -24.84 6.37
C LYS A 71 -17.28 -24.22 7.49
N VAL A 72 -18.48 -23.73 7.21
CA VAL A 72 -19.42 -23.34 8.27
C VAL A 72 -20.78 -23.97 8.05
N THR A 73 -21.36 -24.48 9.14
CA THR A 73 -22.70 -25.05 9.17
C THR A 73 -23.49 -24.30 10.23
N PHE A 74 -24.63 -23.76 9.84
CA PHE A 74 -25.53 -23.04 10.72
C PHE A 74 -26.96 -23.48 10.43
N SER A 75 -27.76 -23.57 11.49
CA SER A 75 -29.19 -23.83 11.39
C SER A 75 -29.93 -22.51 11.23
N ILE A 76 -31.16 -22.59 10.73
CA ILE A 76 -32.01 -21.42 10.65
C ILE A 76 -32.71 -21.15 11.97
N THR A 77 -32.68 -19.89 12.36
CA THR A 77 -33.22 -19.33 13.58
C THR A 77 -34.27 -18.26 13.25
N ASP A 78 -34.97 -17.77 14.26
CA ASP A 78 -36.00 -16.73 14.07
C ASP A 78 -35.42 -15.40 13.57
N SER A 79 -34.14 -15.14 13.85
CA SER A 79 -33.42 -13.95 13.42
C SER A 79 -31.94 -14.26 13.18
N THR A 80 -31.29 -13.43 12.35
CA THR A 80 -29.84 -13.46 12.14
C THR A 80 -29.11 -12.70 13.25
N VAL A 81 -27.88 -13.13 13.56
CA VAL A 81 -26.95 -12.41 14.43
C VAL A 81 -25.86 -11.70 13.62
N ASP A 82 -25.24 -10.69 14.21
CA ASP A 82 -24.21 -9.84 13.58
C ASP A 82 -22.77 -10.27 13.94
N THR A 83 -22.60 -11.34 14.73
CA THR A 83 -21.28 -11.84 15.17
C THR A 83 -20.82 -13.10 14.44
N ASP A 84 -21.76 -13.92 13.97
CA ASP A 84 -21.50 -15.26 13.45
C ASP A 84 -22.32 -15.55 12.21
N TRP A 85 -21.95 -16.64 11.54
CA TRP A 85 -22.77 -17.21 10.49
C TRP A 85 -24.13 -17.64 11.05
N SER A 86 -25.18 -17.08 10.48
CA SER A 86 -26.56 -17.35 10.89
C SER A 86 -27.50 -17.16 9.71
N ALA A 87 -28.67 -17.79 9.79
CA ALA A 87 -29.71 -17.53 8.82
C ALA A 87 -31.08 -17.49 9.47
N SER A 88 -31.96 -16.67 8.92
CA SER A 88 -33.39 -16.64 9.23
C SER A 88 -34.19 -16.87 7.97
N ALA A 89 -35.41 -17.38 8.11
CA ALA A 89 -36.30 -17.62 6.98
C ALA A 89 -37.67 -16.99 7.26
N THR A 90 -38.20 -16.28 6.28
CA THR A 90 -39.51 -15.63 6.37
C THR A 90 -40.35 -16.00 5.16
N TYR A 91 -41.53 -16.58 5.42
CA TYR A 91 -42.49 -16.89 4.36
C TYR A 91 -43.18 -15.62 3.88
N ASP A 92 -43.36 -15.52 2.57
CA ASP A 92 -44.30 -14.57 1.99
C ASP A 92 -45.74 -14.91 2.40
N PRO A 93 -46.67 -13.93 2.51
CA PRO A 93 -48.06 -14.18 2.86
C PRO A 93 -48.77 -15.22 1.97
N SER A 94 -48.34 -15.40 0.72
CA SER A 94 -48.87 -16.44 -0.18
C SER A 94 -48.40 -17.85 0.17
N GLY A 95 -47.33 -18.00 0.94
CA GLY A 95 -46.70 -19.27 1.30
C GLY A 95 -45.91 -19.95 0.17
N ASN A 96 -45.85 -19.35 -1.01
CA ASN A 96 -45.19 -19.92 -2.20
C ASN A 96 -43.71 -19.51 -2.32
N THR A 97 -43.28 -18.52 -1.55
CA THR A 97 -41.90 -18.05 -1.51
C THR A 97 -41.39 -17.98 -0.09
N LEU A 98 -40.12 -18.33 0.07
CA LEU A 98 -39.37 -18.26 1.32
C LEU A 98 -38.17 -17.35 1.10
N SER A 99 -38.12 -16.24 1.83
CA SER A 99 -36.95 -15.38 1.85
C SER A 99 -35.99 -15.86 2.93
N LEU A 100 -34.81 -16.31 2.50
CA LEU A 100 -33.71 -16.76 3.33
C LEU A 100 -32.73 -15.61 3.53
N SER A 101 -32.66 -15.05 4.74
CA SER A 101 -31.67 -14.04 5.10
C SER A 101 -30.45 -14.74 5.72
N ILE A 102 -29.26 -14.55 5.14
CA ILE A 102 -28.01 -15.15 5.58
C ILE A 102 -27.08 -14.03 6.04
N SER A 103 -26.59 -14.11 7.26
CA SER A 103 -25.56 -13.22 7.80
C SER A 103 -24.27 -14.01 7.95
N SER A 104 -23.14 -13.47 7.47
CA SER A 104 -21.83 -14.06 7.73
C SER A 104 -21.20 -13.44 8.98
N SER A 105 -20.26 -14.16 9.61
CA SER A 105 -19.39 -13.53 10.61
C SER A 105 -18.62 -12.34 9.99
N PRO A 106 -18.42 -11.23 10.74
CA PRO A 106 -17.50 -10.15 10.35
C PRO A 106 -16.04 -10.62 10.22
N ASP A 107 -15.69 -11.76 10.82
CA ASP A 107 -14.35 -12.37 10.74
C ASP A 107 -14.30 -13.52 9.72
N ALA A 108 -15.31 -13.68 8.86
CA ALA A 108 -15.28 -14.69 7.81
C ALA A 108 -14.11 -14.44 6.84
N PRO A 109 -13.43 -15.50 6.35
CA PRO A 109 -12.48 -15.38 5.25
C PRO A 109 -13.13 -14.75 4.01
N ILE A 110 -12.36 -13.95 3.27
CA ILE A 110 -12.81 -13.45 1.97
C ILE A 110 -12.52 -14.47 0.87
N GLY A 111 -13.30 -14.44 -0.21
CA GLY A 111 -13.10 -15.33 -1.36
C GLY A 111 -14.40 -15.81 -1.99
N VAL A 112 -14.30 -16.84 -2.84
CA VAL A 112 -15.45 -17.47 -3.49
C VAL A 112 -16.02 -18.57 -2.61
N TYR A 113 -17.31 -18.50 -2.34
CA TYR A 113 -18.07 -19.46 -1.54
C TYR A 113 -19.06 -20.23 -2.41
N SER A 114 -19.27 -21.50 -2.05
CA SER A 114 -20.36 -22.33 -2.59
C SER A 114 -21.40 -22.55 -1.51
N LEU A 115 -22.65 -22.22 -1.81
CA LEU A 115 -23.78 -22.35 -0.90
C LEU A 115 -24.54 -23.63 -1.21
N THR A 116 -24.83 -24.41 -0.17
CA THR A 116 -25.59 -25.64 -0.24
C THR A 116 -26.62 -25.63 0.89
N LEU A 117 -27.82 -26.10 0.57
CA LEU A 117 -28.90 -26.33 1.52
C LEU A 117 -29.01 -27.83 1.75
N ASP A 118 -28.77 -28.27 2.98
CA ASP A 118 -28.98 -29.64 3.42
C ASP A 118 -30.34 -29.77 4.11
N GLN A 119 -31.20 -30.66 3.60
CA GLN A 119 -32.49 -30.99 4.17
C GLN A 119 -32.48 -32.47 4.57
N ASN A 120 -32.07 -32.77 5.81
CA ASN A 120 -31.99 -34.12 6.36
C ASN A 120 -31.19 -35.11 5.47
N GLY A 121 -30.06 -34.66 4.95
CA GLY A 121 -29.16 -35.42 4.08
C GLY A 121 -29.38 -35.16 2.59
N LYS A 122 -30.51 -34.56 2.18
CA LYS A 122 -30.72 -34.11 0.79
C LYS A 122 -30.05 -32.75 0.59
N LYS A 123 -28.92 -32.75 -0.14
CA LYS A 123 -28.14 -31.54 -0.44
C LYS A 123 -28.55 -30.92 -1.77
N THR A 124 -28.94 -29.65 -1.73
CA THR A 124 -29.29 -28.83 -2.90
C THR A 124 -28.29 -27.69 -3.01
N SER A 125 -27.55 -27.61 -4.13
CA SER A 125 -26.67 -26.48 -4.40
C SER A 125 -27.51 -25.24 -4.72
N LEU A 126 -27.26 -24.13 -4.02
CA LEU A 126 -27.90 -22.83 -4.25
C LEU A 126 -27.01 -21.88 -5.06
N GLY A 127 -25.86 -22.35 -5.54
CA GLY A 127 -24.92 -21.58 -6.34
C GLY A 127 -23.72 -21.06 -5.56
N GLN A 128 -23.05 -20.04 -6.12
CA GLN A 128 -21.84 -19.44 -5.58
C GLN A 128 -22.01 -17.95 -5.33
N PHE A 129 -21.26 -17.42 -4.37
CA PHE A 129 -21.16 -15.99 -4.10
C PHE A 129 -19.73 -15.61 -3.73
N THR A 130 -19.37 -14.36 -3.95
CA THR A 130 -18.08 -13.81 -3.51
C THR A 130 -18.28 -13.02 -2.23
N LEU A 131 -17.46 -13.28 -1.21
CA LEU A 131 -17.45 -12.56 0.06
C LEU A 131 -16.22 -11.66 0.15
N LEU A 132 -16.43 -10.36 0.34
CA LEU A 132 -15.38 -9.35 0.46
C LEU A 132 -15.28 -8.77 1.88
N PHE A 133 -14.21 -8.03 2.14
CA PHE A 133 -14.10 -7.21 3.35
C PHE A 133 -15.18 -6.13 3.38
N ASN A 134 -15.59 -5.73 4.59
CA ASN A 134 -16.70 -4.81 4.80
C ASN A 134 -16.32 -3.53 5.54
N ALA A 135 -15.94 -2.50 4.80
CA ALA A 135 -15.70 -1.16 5.34
C ALA A 135 -16.95 -0.50 5.97
N TRP A 136 -18.14 -1.06 5.76
CA TRP A 136 -19.41 -0.58 6.32
C TRP A 136 -19.85 -1.30 7.60
N CYS A 137 -19.29 -2.46 7.92
CA CYS A 137 -19.65 -3.21 9.12
C CYS A 137 -18.81 -2.74 10.33
N PRO A 138 -19.40 -2.18 11.41
CA PRO A 138 -18.65 -1.70 12.58
C PRO A 138 -17.79 -2.74 13.30
N ARG A 139 -18.10 -4.03 13.12
CA ARG A 139 -17.35 -5.15 13.71
C ARG A 139 -16.23 -5.68 12.82
N ASP A 140 -16.17 -5.27 11.55
CA ASP A 140 -15.11 -5.69 10.65
C ASP A 140 -13.82 -4.93 10.96
N ALA A 141 -12.70 -5.63 10.95
CA ALA A 141 -11.36 -5.06 11.09
C ALA A 141 -11.06 -3.91 10.11
N VAL A 142 -11.70 -3.84 8.94
CA VAL A 142 -11.51 -2.74 7.98
C VAL A 142 -12.56 -1.62 8.08
N TYR A 143 -13.38 -1.61 9.13
CA TYR A 143 -14.44 -0.62 9.30
C TYR A 143 -13.94 0.82 9.21
N MET A 144 -14.56 1.61 8.35
CA MET A 144 -14.27 3.03 8.21
C MET A 144 -15.54 3.85 8.45
N HIS A 145 -15.60 4.52 9.60
CA HIS A 145 -16.77 5.28 10.04
C HIS A 145 -17.25 6.37 9.06
N SER A 146 -16.33 7.02 8.35
CA SER A 146 -16.68 8.17 7.50
C SER A 146 -17.14 7.73 6.11
N GLU A 147 -18.39 8.02 5.78
CA GLU A 147 -18.97 7.67 4.48
C GLU A 147 -18.19 8.28 3.30
N THR A 148 -17.84 9.57 3.37
CA THR A 148 -17.05 10.21 2.31
C THR A 148 -15.68 9.57 2.12
N LYS A 149 -15.05 9.10 3.20
CA LYS A 149 -13.79 8.35 3.11
C LYS A 149 -14.00 6.95 2.52
N ARG A 150 -15.10 6.26 2.81
CA ARG A 150 -15.44 4.96 2.16
C ARG A 150 -15.65 5.13 0.66
N GLN A 151 -16.34 6.20 0.27
CA GLN A 151 -16.52 6.55 -1.15
C GLN A 151 -15.15 6.76 -1.82
N GLU A 152 -14.22 7.50 -1.20
CA GLU A 152 -12.89 7.75 -1.78
C GLU A 152 -11.96 6.53 -1.76
N TYR A 153 -11.90 5.81 -0.63
CA TYR A 153 -10.85 4.81 -0.40
C TYR A 153 -11.29 3.37 -0.71
N VAL A 154 -12.56 3.15 -1.06
CA VAL A 154 -13.06 1.84 -1.52
C VAL A 154 -13.69 1.97 -2.92
N LEU A 155 -14.59 2.93 -3.12
CA LEU A 155 -15.43 2.98 -4.34
C LEU A 155 -14.88 3.86 -5.47
N ALA A 156 -14.03 4.85 -5.18
CA ALA A 156 -13.49 5.69 -6.23
C ALA A 156 -12.52 4.90 -7.12
N GLN A 157 -12.77 4.92 -8.44
CA GLN A 157 -11.95 4.23 -9.43
C GLN A 157 -10.87 5.12 -10.06
N HIS A 158 -10.93 6.43 -9.83
CA HIS A 158 -9.97 7.38 -10.37
C HIS A 158 -9.20 8.03 -9.22
N GLY A 159 -7.88 8.18 -9.40
CA GLY A 159 -6.98 8.70 -8.39
C GLY A 159 -5.98 9.70 -8.94
N GLN A 160 -5.17 10.23 -8.03
CA GLN A 160 -4.06 11.14 -8.32
C GLN A 160 -2.80 10.57 -7.64
N ILE A 161 -1.74 10.44 -8.41
CA ILE A 161 -0.43 10.03 -7.93
C ILE A 161 0.52 11.22 -8.07
N TYR A 162 1.11 11.64 -6.95
CA TYR A 162 2.02 12.78 -6.95
C TYR A 162 3.44 12.31 -7.28
N ARG A 163 4.11 13.05 -8.17
CA ARG A 163 5.48 12.74 -8.62
C ARG A 163 6.27 14.03 -8.78
N GLY A 164 7.57 13.90 -9.05
CA GLY A 164 8.47 15.03 -9.30
C GLY A 164 9.48 15.20 -8.18
N THR A 165 9.58 16.40 -7.62
CA THR A 165 10.46 16.69 -6.48
C THR A 165 9.69 17.47 -5.42
N HIS A 166 10.23 17.54 -4.20
CA HIS A 166 9.63 18.35 -3.13
C HIS A 166 9.43 19.83 -3.49
N LYS A 167 10.14 20.35 -4.50
CA LYS A 167 9.98 21.74 -4.99
C LYS A 167 8.97 21.89 -6.13
N ARG A 168 8.69 20.80 -6.85
CA ARG A 168 7.79 20.79 -8.02
C ARG A 168 7.02 19.47 -8.02
N ILE A 169 5.95 19.46 -7.23
CA ILE A 169 5.04 18.32 -7.08
C ILE A 169 3.96 18.40 -8.16
N LYS A 170 3.78 17.32 -8.92
CA LYS A 170 2.74 17.22 -9.94
C LYS A 170 1.88 15.98 -9.71
N GLY A 171 0.56 16.17 -9.66
CA GLY A 171 -0.40 15.07 -9.70
C GLY A 171 -0.52 14.50 -11.12
N THR A 172 -0.51 13.18 -11.23
CA THR A 172 -0.84 12.45 -12.46
C THR A 172 -2.10 11.64 -12.20
N PRO A 173 -3.13 11.73 -13.05
CA PRO A 173 -4.31 10.89 -12.90
C PRO A 173 -3.95 9.41 -13.09
N TRP A 174 -4.68 8.54 -12.40
CA TRP A 174 -4.57 7.09 -12.55
C TRP A 174 -5.96 6.46 -12.51
N ASN A 175 -6.23 5.52 -13.43
CA ASN A 175 -7.43 4.70 -13.38
C ASN A 175 -7.15 3.41 -12.58
N PHE A 176 -7.65 3.34 -11.35
CA PHE A 176 -7.61 2.11 -10.56
C PHE A 176 -8.50 1.02 -11.14
N GLY A 177 -9.67 1.37 -11.69
CA GLY A 177 -10.53 0.45 -12.44
C GLY A 177 -10.97 -0.81 -11.69
N GLN A 178 -11.05 -0.80 -10.35
CA GLN A 178 -11.27 -2.02 -9.56
C GLN A 178 -12.62 -2.72 -9.83
N PHE A 179 -13.55 -2.07 -10.53
CA PHE A 179 -14.85 -2.64 -10.91
C PHE A 179 -14.97 -2.92 -12.41
N GLU A 180 -13.89 -2.77 -13.18
CA GLU A 180 -13.85 -3.19 -14.57
C GLU A 180 -14.00 -4.73 -14.68
N ALA A 181 -14.50 -5.19 -15.84
CA ALA A 181 -14.84 -6.58 -16.05
C ALA A 181 -13.64 -7.50 -15.78
N GLY A 182 -13.83 -8.56 -15.00
CA GLY A 182 -12.79 -9.54 -14.67
C GLY A 182 -11.74 -9.09 -13.63
N ILE A 183 -11.63 -7.80 -13.30
CA ILE A 183 -10.60 -7.32 -12.35
C ILE A 183 -10.74 -7.96 -10.97
N LEU A 184 -11.97 -8.11 -10.45
CA LEU A 184 -12.17 -8.78 -9.16
C LEU A 184 -11.72 -10.25 -9.19
N ASP A 185 -11.92 -10.96 -10.30
CA ASP A 185 -11.46 -12.35 -10.44
C ASP A 185 -9.95 -12.43 -10.45
N ILE A 186 -9.30 -11.49 -11.12
CA ILE A 186 -7.85 -11.39 -11.16
C ILE A 186 -7.30 -11.09 -9.76
N CYS A 187 -7.94 -10.18 -9.01
CA CYS A 187 -7.58 -9.88 -7.62
C CYS A 187 -7.69 -11.11 -6.71
N LEU A 188 -8.70 -11.96 -6.89
CA LEU A 188 -8.84 -13.22 -6.15
C LEU A 188 -7.80 -14.25 -6.61
N LYS A 189 -7.53 -14.33 -7.92
CA LYS A 189 -6.48 -15.18 -8.51
C LYS A 189 -5.10 -14.82 -7.96
N ILE A 190 -4.79 -13.54 -7.72
CA ILE A 190 -3.53 -13.13 -7.07
C ILE A 190 -3.37 -13.80 -5.69
N LEU A 191 -4.44 -13.92 -4.91
CA LEU A 191 -4.40 -14.64 -3.63
C LEU A 191 -4.19 -16.14 -3.83
N ASP A 192 -4.78 -16.75 -4.86
CA ASP A 192 -4.63 -18.19 -5.14
C ASP A 192 -3.26 -18.54 -5.77
N GLU A 193 -2.55 -17.57 -6.33
CA GLU A 193 -1.21 -17.80 -6.89
C GLU A 193 -0.08 -17.53 -5.91
N ASN A 194 -0.39 -17.09 -4.69
CA ASN A 194 0.64 -16.75 -3.72
C ASN A 194 1.36 -18.00 -3.17
N PRO A 195 2.67 -17.92 -2.86
CA PRO A 195 3.45 -19.07 -2.41
C PRO A 195 2.87 -19.79 -1.17
N LYS A 196 2.19 -19.07 -0.26
CA LYS A 196 1.58 -19.66 0.94
C LYS A 196 0.36 -20.50 0.58
N PHE A 197 -0.43 -20.09 -0.41
CA PHE A 197 -1.53 -20.90 -0.94
C PHE A 197 -1.03 -22.15 -1.65
N VAL A 198 0.01 -22.01 -2.50
CA VAL A 198 0.59 -23.16 -3.21
C VAL A 198 1.16 -24.20 -2.23
N SER A 199 1.72 -23.74 -1.11
CA SER A 199 2.26 -24.59 -0.05
C SER A 199 1.17 -25.24 0.82
N ASP A 200 0.19 -24.45 1.28
CA ASP A 200 -0.92 -24.92 2.13
C ASP A 200 -2.17 -24.05 1.89
N ALA A 201 -2.96 -24.47 0.90
CA ALA A 201 -4.15 -23.75 0.46
C ALA A 201 -5.21 -23.59 1.56
N ASP A 202 -5.36 -24.58 2.45
CA ASP A 202 -6.37 -24.51 3.52
C ASP A 202 -5.97 -23.49 4.59
N LYS A 203 -4.69 -23.50 5.00
CA LYS A 203 -4.15 -22.52 5.94
C LYS A 203 -4.17 -21.10 5.37
N ASP A 204 -3.81 -20.94 4.10
CA ASP A 204 -3.87 -19.63 3.41
C ASP A 204 -5.32 -19.12 3.37
N CYS A 205 -6.25 -19.93 2.87
CA CYS A 205 -7.67 -19.57 2.81
C CYS A 205 -8.24 -19.19 4.18
N SER A 206 -7.90 -19.93 5.24
CA SER A 206 -8.33 -19.57 6.60
C SER A 206 -7.75 -18.21 7.05
N ALA A 207 -6.48 -17.94 6.72
CA ALA A 207 -5.79 -16.70 7.07
C ALA A 207 -6.32 -15.46 6.33
N ARG A 208 -7.00 -15.63 5.18
CA ARG A 208 -7.64 -14.54 4.41
C ARG A 208 -8.75 -13.80 5.17
N ARG A 209 -9.16 -14.28 6.35
CA ARG A 209 -10.00 -13.48 7.27
C ARG A 209 -9.32 -12.23 7.80
N ASN A 210 -7.99 -12.22 7.85
CA ASN A 210 -7.22 -11.16 8.48
C ASN A 210 -6.72 -10.17 7.42
N PRO A 211 -7.15 -8.89 7.43
CA PRO A 211 -6.68 -7.90 6.47
C PRO A 211 -5.17 -7.63 6.59
N ILE A 212 -4.57 -7.86 7.76
CA ILE A 212 -3.10 -7.76 7.96
C ILE A 212 -2.40 -8.81 7.12
N TYR A 213 -2.90 -10.05 7.14
CA TYR A 213 -2.37 -11.15 6.35
C TYR A 213 -2.52 -10.87 4.85
N VAL A 214 -3.73 -10.52 4.42
CA VAL A 214 -4.01 -10.22 3.01
C VAL A 214 -3.12 -9.08 2.52
N THR A 215 -2.99 -7.99 3.27
CA THR A 215 -2.15 -6.84 2.90
C THR A 215 -0.68 -7.24 2.74
N ARG A 216 -0.16 -8.10 3.62
CA ARG A 216 1.22 -8.62 3.51
C ARG A 216 1.40 -9.58 2.32
N VAL A 217 0.40 -10.38 1.97
CA VAL A 217 0.42 -11.19 0.76
C VAL A 217 0.44 -10.31 -0.48
N LEU A 218 -0.37 -9.24 -0.50
CA LEU A 218 -0.40 -8.30 -1.61
C LEU A 218 0.92 -7.53 -1.78
N SER A 219 1.59 -7.12 -0.70
CA SER A 219 2.89 -6.45 -0.85
C SER A 219 3.98 -7.35 -1.46
N ALA A 220 3.87 -8.68 -1.31
CA ALA A 220 4.69 -9.64 -2.02
C ALA A 220 4.24 -9.82 -3.47
N MET A 221 2.98 -10.24 -3.67
CA MET A 221 2.48 -10.69 -4.98
C MET A 221 2.35 -9.60 -6.03
N ILE A 222 2.43 -8.33 -5.67
CA ILE A 222 2.35 -7.24 -6.65
C ILE A 222 3.68 -7.08 -7.40
N ASN A 223 4.81 -7.51 -6.84
CA ASN A 223 6.08 -7.62 -7.54
C ASN A 223 6.38 -9.10 -7.89
N SER A 224 7.17 -9.34 -8.94
CA SER A 224 7.44 -10.69 -9.44
C SER A 224 8.82 -11.24 -9.04
N ASN A 225 9.42 -10.73 -7.96
CA ASN A 225 10.83 -11.03 -7.68
C ASN A 225 11.05 -12.46 -7.18
N ASP A 226 10.16 -12.97 -6.33
CA ASP A 226 10.31 -14.27 -5.66
C ASP A 226 9.29 -15.32 -6.12
N ASP A 227 8.26 -14.88 -6.83
CA ASP A 227 7.09 -15.68 -7.18
C ASP A 227 6.50 -15.24 -8.52
N ARG A 228 5.30 -15.73 -8.85
CA ARG A 228 4.57 -15.36 -10.08
C ARG A 228 3.79 -14.06 -9.94
N GLY A 229 4.29 -13.13 -9.13
CA GLY A 229 3.65 -11.84 -8.89
C GLY A 229 3.52 -10.95 -10.13
N VAL A 230 2.85 -9.81 -9.95
CA VAL A 230 2.23 -9.07 -11.06
C VAL A 230 3.24 -8.33 -11.93
N LEU A 231 4.12 -7.52 -11.35
CA LEU A 231 4.96 -6.58 -12.08
C LEU A 231 6.45 -6.93 -11.99
N VAL A 232 7.14 -6.85 -13.12
CA VAL A 232 8.59 -6.87 -13.19
C VAL A 232 9.10 -5.44 -13.02
N GLY A 233 9.98 -5.20 -12.05
CA GLY A 233 10.55 -3.88 -11.79
C GLY A 233 11.70 -3.52 -12.72
N ASN A 234 11.67 -2.32 -13.34
CA ASN A 234 12.81 -1.83 -14.12
C ASN A 234 13.02 -0.32 -13.98
N TRP A 235 14.23 0.05 -13.58
CA TRP A 235 14.70 1.43 -13.37
C TRP A 235 15.91 1.80 -14.25
N GLY A 236 16.21 0.94 -15.21
CA GLY A 236 17.28 1.11 -16.19
C GLY A 236 16.75 1.65 -17.51
N LYS A 237 17.47 1.32 -18.58
CA LYS A 237 17.00 1.54 -19.95
C LYS A 237 15.94 0.48 -20.26
N ILE A 238 14.83 0.89 -20.84
CA ILE A 238 13.75 0.02 -21.30
C ILE A 238 13.98 -0.22 -22.79
N GLU A 239 14.25 -1.47 -23.17
CA GLU A 239 14.48 -1.86 -24.58
C GLU A 239 13.30 -2.68 -25.13
N ASP A 240 12.56 -3.34 -24.25
CA ASP A 240 11.36 -4.14 -24.48
C ASP A 240 10.27 -3.82 -23.43
N GLY A 241 9.09 -4.42 -23.58
CA GLY A 241 7.95 -4.18 -22.70
C GLY A 241 7.40 -2.75 -22.73
N THR A 242 6.53 -2.43 -21.78
CA THR A 242 5.91 -1.10 -21.66
C THR A 242 6.74 -0.21 -20.75
N HIS A 243 7.01 1.02 -21.18
CA HIS A 243 7.73 1.98 -20.35
C HIS A 243 6.88 2.35 -19.11
N PRO A 244 7.41 2.30 -17.87
CA PRO A 244 6.61 2.50 -16.65
C PRO A 244 5.82 3.83 -16.58
N GLY A 245 6.29 4.85 -17.32
CA GLY A 245 5.63 6.15 -17.42
C GLY A 245 4.45 6.23 -18.38
N GLU A 246 4.21 5.20 -19.20
CA GLU A 246 3.12 5.13 -20.18
C GLU A 246 1.84 4.52 -19.59
N TRP A 247 1.96 3.76 -18.49
CA TRP A 247 0.80 3.25 -17.77
C TRP A 247 -0.07 4.40 -17.25
N ILE A 248 -1.37 4.30 -17.51
CA ILE A 248 -2.39 5.24 -17.05
C ILE A 248 -3.42 4.59 -16.11
N GLY A 249 -3.37 3.27 -15.95
CA GLY A 249 -4.31 2.53 -15.13
C GLY A 249 -3.86 1.12 -14.80
N SER A 250 -4.52 0.52 -13.81
CA SER A 250 -4.18 -0.83 -13.30
C SER A 250 -4.87 -1.95 -14.08
N GLY A 251 -5.99 -1.68 -14.76
CA GLY A 251 -6.80 -2.69 -15.44
C GLY A 251 -6.01 -3.45 -16.51
N ASP A 252 -5.38 -2.74 -17.43
CA ASP A 252 -4.55 -3.34 -18.50
C ASP A 252 -3.42 -4.20 -17.95
N ILE A 253 -2.77 -3.76 -16.86
CA ILE A 253 -1.69 -4.50 -16.20
C ILE A 253 -2.23 -5.81 -15.63
N LEU A 254 -3.35 -5.76 -14.91
CA LEU A 254 -3.94 -6.92 -14.28
C LEU A 254 -4.46 -7.93 -15.32
N HIS A 255 -5.08 -7.46 -16.41
CA HIS A 255 -5.48 -8.32 -17.52
C HIS A 255 -4.29 -9.00 -18.19
N GLN A 256 -3.24 -8.24 -18.53
CA GLN A 256 -2.02 -8.80 -19.11
C GLN A 256 -1.39 -9.85 -18.20
N TRP A 257 -1.36 -9.59 -16.88
CA TRP A 257 -0.86 -10.56 -15.92
C TRP A 257 -1.69 -11.84 -15.89
N ALA A 258 -3.01 -11.71 -15.87
CA ALA A 258 -3.90 -12.84 -15.82
C ALA A 258 -3.78 -13.76 -17.05
N GLU A 259 -3.50 -13.18 -18.22
CA GLU A 259 -3.33 -13.88 -19.50
C GLU A 259 -1.93 -14.50 -19.65
N SER A 260 -0.88 -13.77 -19.30
CA SER A 260 0.50 -14.08 -19.74
C SER A 260 1.55 -14.15 -18.61
N GLY A 261 1.18 -13.85 -17.35
CA GLY A 261 2.11 -13.81 -16.22
C GLY A 261 2.79 -12.45 -16.03
N PRO A 262 3.95 -12.38 -15.34
CA PRO A 262 4.57 -11.12 -14.92
C PRO A 262 4.68 -10.05 -16.03
N VAL A 263 4.29 -8.81 -15.71
CA VAL A 263 4.16 -7.70 -16.66
C VAL A 263 5.37 -6.78 -16.60
N CYS A 264 6.03 -6.60 -17.74
CA CYS A 264 7.14 -5.68 -17.94
C CYS A 264 6.64 -4.30 -18.44
N TYR A 265 6.90 -3.17 -17.78
CA TYR A 265 7.62 -3.00 -16.52
C TYR A 265 6.89 -2.04 -15.57
N GLY A 266 7.17 -2.19 -14.27
CA GLY A 266 6.71 -1.30 -13.20
C GLY A 266 7.83 -0.49 -12.56
N GLN A 267 7.44 0.65 -11.99
CA GLN A 267 8.22 1.45 -11.03
C GLN A 267 7.32 1.76 -9.83
N CYS A 268 7.86 2.31 -8.73
CA CYS A 268 7.15 2.35 -7.42
C CYS A 268 5.71 2.85 -7.49
N TRP A 269 5.40 3.87 -8.29
CA TRP A 269 4.02 4.35 -8.44
C TRP A 269 3.09 3.35 -9.13
N VAL A 270 3.61 2.55 -10.07
CA VAL A 270 2.85 1.51 -10.77
C VAL A 270 2.54 0.38 -9.78
N PHE A 271 3.55 -0.07 -9.01
CA PHE A 271 3.34 -1.08 -7.97
C PHE A 271 2.31 -0.61 -6.93
N ALA A 272 2.45 0.60 -6.40
CA ALA A 272 1.53 1.17 -5.44
C ALA A 272 0.11 1.32 -6.01
N ALA A 273 -0.03 1.71 -7.27
CA ALA A 273 -1.34 1.89 -7.89
C ALA A 273 -2.06 0.56 -8.11
N VAL A 274 -1.36 -0.48 -8.57
CA VAL A 274 -1.91 -1.83 -8.71
C VAL A 274 -2.27 -2.40 -7.33
N ALA A 275 -1.40 -2.26 -6.32
CA ALA A 275 -1.71 -2.68 -4.95
C ALA A 275 -2.96 -1.98 -4.40
N CYS A 276 -3.11 -0.68 -4.66
CA CYS A 276 -4.31 0.07 -4.27
C CYS A 276 -5.57 -0.45 -4.98
N THR A 277 -5.50 -0.75 -6.28
CA THR A 277 -6.60 -1.39 -7.03
C THR A 277 -7.01 -2.71 -6.37
N VAL A 278 -6.06 -3.61 -6.12
CA VAL A 278 -6.35 -4.94 -5.56
C VAL A 278 -6.93 -4.83 -4.15
N SER A 279 -6.34 -4.00 -3.27
CA SER A 279 -6.89 -3.77 -1.92
C SER A 279 -8.33 -3.24 -1.97
N ARG A 280 -8.61 -2.26 -2.84
CA ARG A 280 -9.96 -1.68 -3.01
C ARG A 280 -10.96 -2.70 -3.55
N ALA A 281 -10.55 -3.51 -4.54
CA ALA A 281 -11.39 -4.58 -5.10
C ALA A 281 -11.80 -5.59 -4.02
N LEU A 282 -10.87 -5.95 -3.13
CA LEU A 282 -11.11 -6.88 -2.03
C LEU A 282 -11.90 -6.26 -0.85
N GLY A 283 -12.14 -4.94 -0.88
CA GLY A 283 -12.91 -4.21 0.13
C GLY A 283 -12.09 -3.59 1.27
N ILE A 284 -10.76 -3.60 1.18
CA ILE A 284 -9.87 -2.94 2.14
C ILE A 284 -9.73 -1.46 1.75
N PRO A 285 -10.15 -0.48 2.59
CA PRO A 285 -9.98 0.92 2.25
C PRO A 285 -8.49 1.27 2.12
N CYS A 286 -8.10 1.78 0.96
CA CYS A 286 -6.70 1.96 0.60
C CYS A 286 -6.46 3.28 -0.14
N ARG A 287 -5.30 3.91 0.09
CA ARG A 287 -4.86 5.13 -0.59
C ARG A 287 -3.39 5.02 -1.03
N VAL A 288 -3.06 5.63 -2.16
CA VAL A 288 -1.68 5.77 -2.63
C VAL A 288 -1.02 6.95 -1.92
N VAL A 289 0.22 6.77 -1.47
CA VAL A 289 1.00 7.77 -0.76
C VAL A 289 2.34 7.99 -1.45
N THR A 290 2.72 9.25 -1.61
CA THR A 290 4.02 9.66 -2.15
C THR A 290 4.85 10.31 -1.07
N ASN A 291 6.07 9.84 -0.86
CA ASN A 291 7.10 10.47 -0.03
C ASN A 291 8.15 11.14 -0.91
N PHE A 292 8.52 12.40 -0.65
CA PHE A 292 9.58 13.10 -1.40
C PHE A 292 10.89 13.12 -0.62
N GLY A 293 12.01 12.86 -1.29
CA GLY A 293 13.28 12.62 -0.60
C GLY A 293 13.23 11.33 0.22
N SER A 294 12.73 10.24 -0.37
CA SER A 294 12.61 8.96 0.34
C SER A 294 14.00 8.33 0.48
N ALA A 295 14.41 8.05 1.70
CA ALA A 295 15.65 7.33 1.95
C ALA A 295 15.48 5.84 1.63
N HIS A 296 16.52 5.21 1.10
CA HIS A 296 16.68 3.77 1.04
C HIS A 296 17.94 3.45 1.82
N ASP A 297 17.74 3.10 3.10
CA ASP A 297 18.76 2.74 4.07
C ASP A 297 18.98 1.23 4.02
N THR A 298 20.17 0.80 3.58
CA THR A 298 20.49 -0.62 3.37
C THR A 298 21.16 -1.27 4.58
N ASP A 299 21.65 -0.50 5.56
CA ASP A 299 22.34 -1.01 6.75
C ASP A 299 21.59 -0.77 8.06
N ALA A 300 20.40 -0.15 7.96
CA ALA A 300 19.47 0.14 9.05
C ALA A 300 20.07 1.05 10.15
N ASN A 301 21.06 1.88 9.83
CA ASN A 301 21.70 2.76 10.80
C ASN A 301 20.99 4.14 10.95
N LEU A 302 19.92 4.38 10.18
CA LEU A 302 19.13 5.63 10.07
C LEU A 302 19.90 6.83 9.51
N VAL A 303 21.02 6.59 8.86
CA VAL A 303 21.90 7.61 8.29
C VAL A 303 22.28 7.20 6.86
N ILE A 304 21.82 7.98 5.90
CA ILE A 304 22.19 7.83 4.50
C ILE A 304 23.53 8.54 4.26
N GLU A 305 24.55 7.76 3.94
CA GLU A 305 25.89 8.27 3.64
C GLU A 305 26.06 8.48 2.13
N ASN A 306 26.20 9.74 1.71
CA ASN A 306 26.63 10.07 0.35
C ASN A 306 28.15 10.21 0.31
N LEU A 307 28.79 9.26 -0.35
CA LEU A 307 30.24 9.22 -0.51
C LEU A 307 30.67 9.89 -1.82
N TYR A 308 31.62 10.80 -1.75
CA TYR A 308 32.23 11.47 -2.90
C TYR A 308 33.75 11.34 -2.86
N ASP A 309 34.40 11.30 -4.01
CA ASP A 309 35.86 11.48 -4.09
C ASP A 309 36.23 12.99 -4.08
N GLU A 310 37.53 13.29 -4.03
CA GLU A 310 38.05 14.67 -4.02
C GLU A 310 37.69 15.46 -5.29
N ASP A 311 37.33 14.78 -6.38
CA ASP A 311 36.88 15.38 -7.63
C ASP A 311 35.36 15.61 -7.67
N GLY A 312 34.65 15.30 -6.58
CA GLY A 312 33.20 15.44 -6.45
C GLY A 312 32.38 14.38 -7.17
N LYS A 313 33.03 13.29 -7.65
CA LYS A 313 32.31 12.16 -8.23
C LYS A 313 31.79 11.29 -7.11
N ARG A 314 30.50 10.92 -7.19
CA ARG A 314 29.88 10.02 -6.22
C ARG A 314 30.55 8.65 -6.32
N ILE A 315 31.04 8.16 -5.19
CA ILE A 315 31.51 6.80 -5.02
C ILE A 315 30.25 5.94 -4.82
N SER A 316 30.12 4.86 -5.56
CA SER A 316 28.95 3.98 -5.46
C SER A 316 28.85 3.41 -4.04
N GLY A 317 27.74 3.68 -3.36
CA GLY A 317 27.33 3.04 -2.11
C GLY A 317 25.96 2.36 -2.28
N GLY A 318 25.57 1.52 -1.31
CA GLY A 318 24.26 0.86 -1.28
C GLY A 318 23.11 1.84 -1.06
N ASP A 319 23.32 2.84 -0.20
CA ASP A 319 22.27 3.78 0.17
C ASP A 319 21.95 4.82 -0.92
N SER A 320 20.70 5.22 -0.96
CA SER A 320 20.23 6.25 -1.90
C SER A 320 19.09 7.08 -1.34
N ILE A 321 18.96 8.30 -1.86
CA ILE A 321 17.77 9.13 -1.66
C ILE A 321 17.06 9.23 -2.99
N TRP A 322 15.82 8.76 -3.02
CA TRP A 322 14.96 8.85 -4.19
C TRP A 322 14.29 10.23 -4.18
N ASN A 323 14.16 10.85 -5.36
CA ASN A 323 13.46 12.12 -5.50
C ASN A 323 12.03 12.03 -4.93
N PHE A 324 11.39 10.89 -5.18
CA PHE A 324 10.17 10.46 -4.53
C PHE A 324 10.10 8.93 -4.54
N HIS A 325 9.32 8.40 -3.61
CA HIS A 325 8.91 7.01 -3.55
C HIS A 325 7.41 6.92 -3.29
N VAL A 326 6.76 5.85 -3.74
CA VAL A 326 5.31 5.70 -3.69
C VAL A 326 4.94 4.33 -3.17
N TRP A 327 4.06 4.30 -2.18
CA TRP A 327 3.53 3.08 -1.53
C TRP A 327 2.02 3.24 -1.28
N VAL A 328 1.42 2.33 -0.50
CA VAL A 328 0.01 2.40 -0.10
C VAL A 328 -0.19 2.41 1.42
N ASP A 329 -1.24 3.12 1.86
CA ASP A 329 -1.79 3.01 3.21
C ASP A 329 -3.14 2.31 3.17
N SER A 330 -3.26 1.20 3.91
CA SER A 330 -4.50 0.45 4.08
C SER A 330 -5.10 0.69 5.46
N TRP A 331 -6.42 0.89 5.56
CA TRP A 331 -7.11 1.13 6.83
C TRP A 331 -7.58 -0.18 7.46
N MET A 332 -7.09 -0.50 8.66
CA MET A 332 -7.51 -1.69 9.42
C MET A 332 -7.17 -1.58 10.91
N THR A 333 -7.76 -2.44 11.72
CA THR A 333 -7.33 -2.67 13.12
C THR A 333 -6.08 -3.54 13.19
N ARG A 334 -5.36 -3.45 14.31
CA ARG A 334 -4.13 -4.18 14.63
C ARG A 334 -4.29 -4.93 15.95
N PRO A 335 -5.16 -5.95 16.03
CA PRO A 335 -5.32 -6.74 17.25
C PRO A 335 -4.02 -7.40 17.73
N ASP A 336 -3.06 -7.64 16.83
CA ASP A 336 -1.72 -8.13 17.12
C ASP A 336 -0.81 -7.12 17.84
N LEU A 337 -1.08 -5.81 17.70
CA LEU A 337 -0.32 -4.73 18.36
C LEU A 337 -1.13 -4.00 19.45
N GLY A 338 -2.45 -4.13 19.43
CA GLY A 338 -3.41 -3.41 20.27
C GLY A 338 -3.99 -2.15 19.61
N GLN A 339 -5.15 -1.72 20.11
CA GLN A 339 -6.00 -0.67 19.52
C GLN A 339 -5.30 0.68 19.27
N LYS A 340 -4.23 0.98 20.03
CA LYS A 340 -3.41 2.20 19.84
C LYS A 340 -2.83 2.30 18.42
N PHE A 341 -2.62 1.16 17.76
CA PHE A 341 -1.97 1.07 16.45
C PHE A 341 -2.96 0.84 15.29
N ASP A 342 -4.26 0.85 15.57
CA ASP A 342 -5.33 0.81 14.57
C ASP A 342 -5.29 2.02 13.63
N GLY A 343 -5.94 1.88 12.47
CA GLY A 343 -6.09 2.93 11.48
C GLY A 343 -5.23 2.66 10.24
N TRP A 344 -4.52 3.68 9.76
CA TRP A 344 -3.68 3.54 8.57
C TRP A 344 -2.45 2.68 8.82
N GLN A 345 -2.23 1.72 7.94
CA GLN A 345 -1.07 0.84 7.92
C GLN A 345 -0.37 0.96 6.55
N THR A 346 0.90 1.32 6.55
CA THR A 346 1.74 1.43 5.36
C THR A 346 2.22 0.07 4.91
N SER A 347 2.11 -0.22 3.62
CA SER A 347 2.73 -1.38 2.98
C SER A 347 3.33 -0.95 1.64
N ASP A 348 4.52 -1.43 1.34
CA ASP A 348 5.20 -1.12 0.09
C ASP A 348 5.32 -2.37 -0.79
N PRO A 349 4.65 -2.40 -1.96
CA PRO A 349 4.78 -3.49 -2.93
C PRO A 349 6.06 -3.39 -3.78
N THR A 350 6.84 -2.31 -3.67
CA THR A 350 8.07 -2.12 -4.44
C THR A 350 9.18 -3.02 -3.85
N PRO A 351 9.87 -3.84 -4.67
CA PRO A 351 10.89 -4.75 -4.16
C PRO A 351 12.21 -4.00 -3.86
N GLN A 352 12.28 -3.36 -2.69
CA GLN A 352 13.48 -2.66 -2.20
C GLN A 352 14.31 -3.53 -1.25
N GLU A 353 13.69 -3.99 -0.17
CA GLU A 353 14.31 -4.83 0.86
C GLU A 353 13.51 -6.11 1.07
N THR A 354 14.19 -7.17 1.49
CA THR A 354 13.53 -8.43 1.85
C THR A 354 13.11 -8.42 3.32
N SER A 355 11.86 -8.77 3.60
CA SER A 355 11.36 -9.08 4.94
C SER A 355 11.22 -10.59 5.09
N GLU A 356 11.91 -11.18 6.06
CA GLU A 356 11.93 -12.64 6.28
C GLU A 356 12.33 -13.43 5.01
N GLY A 357 13.21 -12.86 4.18
CA GLY A 357 13.74 -13.48 2.96
C GLY A 357 12.84 -13.34 1.72
N VAL A 358 11.76 -12.55 1.79
CA VAL A 358 10.84 -12.29 0.67
C VAL A 358 10.74 -10.78 0.44
N PHE A 359 10.68 -10.34 -0.82
CA PHE A 359 10.42 -8.96 -1.23
C PHE A 359 8.97 -8.56 -0.91
N CYS A 360 8.70 -8.32 0.36
CA CYS A 360 7.44 -7.82 0.88
C CYS A 360 7.72 -6.80 1.99
N CYS A 361 6.84 -5.81 2.13
CA CYS A 361 6.97 -4.79 3.16
C CYS A 361 5.62 -4.41 3.76
N GLY A 362 5.56 -4.33 5.10
CA GLY A 362 4.39 -3.99 5.88
C GLY A 362 3.43 -5.17 6.12
N PRO A 363 2.24 -4.91 6.67
CA PRO A 363 1.69 -3.59 7.02
C PRO A 363 2.24 -3.02 8.34
N ALA A 364 2.77 -1.79 8.28
CA ALA A 364 3.34 -1.04 9.40
C ALA A 364 2.37 0.06 9.87
N SER A 365 2.08 0.13 11.18
CA SER A 365 1.20 1.18 11.70
C SER A 365 1.84 2.56 11.55
N LEU A 366 1.12 3.53 10.97
CA LEU A 366 1.59 4.94 10.91
C LEU A 366 1.88 5.47 12.31
N LYS A 367 1.13 5.03 13.32
CA LYS A 367 1.38 5.41 14.70
C LYS A 367 2.69 4.81 15.22
N ALA A 368 3.01 3.57 14.88
CA ALA A 368 4.29 2.96 15.26
C ALA A 368 5.47 3.70 14.61
N ILE A 369 5.35 4.05 13.32
CA ILE A 369 6.35 4.84 12.58
C ILE A 369 6.52 6.20 13.27
N LYS A 370 5.42 6.95 13.50
CA LYS A 370 5.48 8.28 14.09
C LYS A 370 6.09 8.32 15.50
N GLU A 371 5.90 7.26 16.28
CA GLU A 371 6.38 7.17 17.66
C GLU A 371 7.74 6.43 17.78
N GLY A 372 8.35 6.04 16.65
CA GLY A 372 9.63 5.33 16.61
C GLY A 372 9.60 3.96 17.30
N GLU A 373 8.48 3.24 17.22
CA GLU A 373 8.30 1.90 17.82
C GLU A 373 8.87 0.81 16.90
N LEU A 374 10.19 0.85 16.67
CA LEU A 374 10.87 0.05 15.64
C LEU A 374 10.79 -1.47 15.85
N THR A 375 10.52 -1.94 17.07
CA THR A 375 10.43 -3.39 17.37
C THR A 375 9.09 -4.01 16.97
N LEU A 376 8.10 -3.20 16.60
CA LEU A 376 6.78 -3.68 16.23
C LEU A 376 6.75 -4.21 14.81
N LYS A 377 5.95 -5.27 14.62
CA LYS A 377 5.68 -5.82 13.30
C LYS A 377 4.75 -4.88 12.51
N TYR A 378 4.87 -4.77 11.20
CA TYR A 378 5.89 -5.34 10.32
C TYR A 378 6.76 -4.20 9.78
N ASP A 379 8.04 -4.45 9.57
CA ASP A 379 8.95 -3.60 8.77
C ASP A 379 9.01 -2.11 9.18
N VAL A 380 8.62 -1.79 10.42
CA VAL A 380 8.66 -0.43 10.98
C VAL A 380 10.06 0.19 10.91
N PRO A 381 11.18 -0.52 11.18
CA PRO A 381 12.52 0.05 11.06
C PRO A 381 12.82 0.60 9.67
N PHE A 382 12.51 -0.19 8.63
CA PHE A 382 12.76 0.18 7.24
C PHE A 382 11.94 1.41 6.86
N ILE A 383 10.62 1.35 7.04
CA ILE A 383 9.72 2.46 6.67
C ILE A 383 10.03 3.72 7.49
N PHE A 384 10.43 3.57 8.76
CA PHE A 384 10.88 4.70 9.58
C PHE A 384 12.10 5.38 8.98
N ALA A 385 13.09 4.62 8.51
CA ALA A 385 14.28 5.16 7.84
C ALA A 385 13.90 5.95 6.59
N GLU A 386 12.97 5.43 5.77
CA GLU A 386 12.52 6.09 4.54
C GLU A 386 11.99 7.52 4.75
N VAL A 387 11.44 7.80 5.94
CA VAL A 387 10.83 9.09 6.28
C VAL A 387 11.62 9.92 7.29
N ASN A 388 12.57 9.34 8.03
CA ASN A 388 13.31 10.03 9.10
C ASN A 388 14.83 9.94 9.01
N ALA A 389 15.43 9.22 8.05
CA ALA A 389 16.89 9.08 8.02
C ALA A 389 17.62 10.44 7.92
N ASP A 390 18.69 10.60 8.68
CA ASP A 390 19.62 11.71 8.51
C ASP A 390 20.46 11.48 7.26
N VAL A 391 20.91 12.56 6.63
CA VAL A 391 21.83 12.51 5.49
C VAL A 391 23.17 13.06 5.91
N VAL A 392 24.24 12.35 5.57
CA VAL A 392 25.61 12.80 5.79
C VAL A 392 26.36 12.73 4.47
N ASP A 393 26.94 13.86 4.07
CA ASP A 393 27.78 13.91 2.87
C ASP A 393 29.25 13.88 3.28
N LEU A 394 29.95 12.83 2.83
CA LEU A 394 31.34 12.53 3.13
C LEU A 394 32.19 12.62 1.87
N VAL A 395 33.39 13.18 2.00
CA VAL A 395 34.44 13.10 0.97
C VAL A 395 35.50 12.09 1.43
N LEU A 396 35.89 11.17 0.54
CA LEU A 396 37.04 10.29 0.71
C LEU A 396 38.28 10.99 0.14
N LEU A 397 39.19 11.38 1.01
CA LEU A 397 40.47 11.98 0.62
C LEU A 397 41.41 10.91 0.06
N SER A 398 42.37 11.31 -0.78
CA SER A 398 43.47 10.46 -1.28
C SER A 398 44.32 9.83 -0.16
N THR A 399 44.28 10.40 1.05
CA THR A 399 44.88 9.82 2.27
C THR A 399 44.13 8.61 2.82
N GLY A 400 42.95 8.28 2.28
CA GLY A 400 42.05 7.25 2.79
C GLY A 400 41.12 7.73 3.92
N GLN A 401 41.17 9.01 4.29
CA GLN A 401 40.33 9.56 5.35
C GLN A 401 38.97 10.05 4.82
N PHE A 402 37.90 9.74 5.55
CA PHE A 402 36.58 10.34 5.32
C PHE A 402 36.43 11.66 6.08
N VAL A 403 35.96 12.70 5.38
CA VAL A 403 35.67 14.02 5.95
C VAL A 403 34.23 14.39 5.66
N LYS A 404 33.45 14.65 6.71
CA LYS A 404 32.11 15.22 6.59
C LYS A 404 32.20 16.67 6.13
N PHE A 405 31.53 16.99 5.03
CA PHE A 405 31.47 18.36 4.51
C PHE A 405 30.04 18.92 4.48
N SER A 406 29.02 18.07 4.51
CA SER A 406 27.63 18.49 4.59
C SER A 406 26.74 17.39 5.20
N GLY A 407 25.46 17.68 5.28
CA GLY A 407 24.44 16.78 5.77
C GLY A 407 23.11 17.49 5.99
N SER A 408 22.07 16.72 6.23
CA SER A 408 20.74 17.25 6.52
C SER A 408 19.97 16.28 7.39
N THR A 409 19.34 16.80 8.43
CA THR A 409 18.38 16.04 9.25
C THR A 409 16.93 16.26 8.81
N LYS A 410 16.71 16.99 7.71
CA LYS A 410 15.38 17.50 7.31
C LYS A 410 15.04 17.27 5.84
N SER A 411 15.96 16.72 5.06
CA SER A 411 15.79 16.53 3.62
C SER A 411 15.07 15.24 3.24
N VAL A 412 14.97 14.30 4.17
CA VAL A 412 14.28 13.02 4.00
C VAL A 412 12.84 13.13 4.47
N GLY A 413 11.92 12.39 3.85
CA GLY A 413 10.55 12.30 4.35
C GLY A 413 9.71 13.56 4.16
N CYS A 414 9.85 14.27 3.04
CA CYS A 414 9.24 15.57 2.83
C CYS A 414 7.89 15.49 2.09
N PHE A 415 6.97 16.38 2.43
CA PHE A 415 5.67 16.57 1.74
C PHE A 415 4.95 15.26 1.44
N ILE A 416 4.88 14.35 2.41
CA ILE A 416 4.24 13.06 2.22
C ILE A 416 2.78 13.33 1.83
N SER A 417 2.38 12.87 0.65
CA SER A 417 1.18 13.35 -0.05
C SER A 417 0.26 12.21 -0.46
N THR A 418 -1.04 12.48 -0.41
CA THR A 418 -2.11 11.62 -0.94
C THR A 418 -3.18 12.49 -1.60
N LYS A 419 -4.02 11.90 -2.44
CA LYS A 419 -5.21 12.58 -2.99
C LYS A 419 -6.17 12.98 -1.85
N THR A 420 -6.80 14.14 -1.98
CA THR A 420 -7.85 14.61 -1.06
C THR A 420 -9.15 13.83 -1.29
N VAL A 421 -9.88 13.58 -0.20
CA VAL A 421 -11.21 12.93 -0.26
C VAL A 421 -12.16 13.83 -1.05
N GLY A 422 -12.69 13.33 -2.16
CA GLY A 422 -13.70 14.04 -2.96
C GLY A 422 -13.16 15.16 -3.86
N SER A 423 -11.85 15.38 -3.95
CA SER A 423 -11.24 16.29 -4.94
C SER A 423 -9.91 15.77 -5.48
N ASP A 424 -9.39 16.38 -6.53
CA ASP A 424 -8.08 16.04 -7.12
C ASP A 424 -6.90 16.79 -6.45
N ASP A 425 -7.20 17.58 -5.42
CA ASP A 425 -6.20 18.37 -4.72
C ASP A 425 -5.25 17.50 -3.90
N ARG A 426 -4.00 17.96 -3.83
CA ARG A 426 -2.99 17.33 -2.98
C ARG A 426 -3.29 17.57 -1.51
N ARG A 427 -3.32 16.49 -0.73
CA ARG A 427 -3.34 16.53 0.73
C ARG A 427 -1.98 16.16 1.29
N ASP A 428 -1.42 17.06 2.09
CA ASP A 428 -0.22 16.77 2.88
C ASP A 428 -0.57 15.97 4.15
N ILE A 429 0.12 14.85 4.35
CA ILE A 429 -0.03 13.93 5.47
C ILE A 429 1.29 13.66 6.19
N THR A 430 2.32 14.49 5.98
CA THR A 430 3.65 14.33 6.62
C THR A 430 3.54 14.21 8.14
N HIS A 431 2.66 15.01 8.75
CA HIS A 431 2.35 15.01 10.18
C HIS A 431 1.79 13.68 10.72
N GLN A 432 1.36 12.76 9.85
CA GLN A 432 0.89 11.43 10.25
C GLN A 432 2.05 10.43 10.41
N TYR A 433 3.17 10.66 9.72
CA TYR A 433 4.35 9.81 9.72
C TYR A 433 5.43 10.28 10.70
N LYS A 434 5.54 11.59 10.91
CA LYS A 434 6.54 12.16 11.82
C LYS A 434 6.08 13.46 12.48
N TYR A 435 6.81 13.83 13.54
CA TYR A 435 6.66 15.14 14.17
C TYR A 435 7.27 16.23 13.28
N ALA A 436 6.98 17.48 13.61
CA ALA A 436 7.47 18.60 12.82
C ALA A 436 8.99 18.73 12.93
N GLU A 437 9.67 18.91 11.80
CA GLU A 437 11.12 19.04 11.71
C GLU A 437 11.69 20.12 12.64
N GLY A 438 12.62 19.74 13.52
CA GLY A 438 13.22 20.64 14.51
C GLY A 438 12.40 20.83 15.79
N SER A 439 11.31 20.08 15.97
CA SER A 439 10.61 20.01 17.26
C SER A 439 11.37 19.10 18.24
N LYS A 440 11.08 19.23 19.54
CA LYS A 440 11.72 18.38 20.56
C LYS A 440 11.27 16.92 20.42
N GLU A 441 10.01 16.72 20.08
CA GLU A 441 9.39 15.41 19.90
C GLU A 441 10.00 14.67 18.71
N GLU A 442 10.24 15.35 17.58
CA GLU A 442 10.94 14.78 16.43
C GLU A 442 12.30 14.21 16.84
N ARG A 443 13.12 15.03 17.50
CA ARG A 443 14.45 14.60 17.92
C ARG A 443 14.41 13.49 18.98
N GLN A 444 13.47 13.54 19.92
CA GLN A 444 13.30 12.50 20.94
C GLN A 444 12.90 11.15 20.33
N VAL A 445 11.98 11.15 19.37
CA VAL A 445 11.58 9.94 18.64
C VAL A 445 12.74 9.40 17.83
N TYR A 446 13.47 10.27 17.14
CA TYR A 446 14.64 9.87 16.38
C TYR A 446 15.77 9.33 17.28
N GLU A 447 16.01 9.94 18.44
CA GLU A 447 16.99 9.44 19.42
C GLU A 447 16.57 8.12 20.04
N LYS A 448 15.28 7.92 20.30
CA LYS A 448 14.73 6.62 20.73
C LYS A 448 14.96 5.56 19.65
N ALA A 449 14.67 5.87 18.39
CA ALA A 449 14.89 5.00 17.24
C ALA A 449 16.40 4.70 17.05
N GLN A 450 17.26 5.72 17.14
CA GLN A 450 18.71 5.55 17.11
C GLN A 450 19.24 4.80 18.32
N HIS A 451 18.68 4.94 19.52
CA HIS A 451 19.14 4.18 20.71
C HIS A 451 18.86 2.68 20.55
N HIS A 452 17.83 2.29 19.79
CA HIS A 452 17.65 0.90 19.36
C HIS A 452 18.68 0.46 18.30
N ASN A 453 19.21 1.38 17.48
CA ASN A 453 20.16 1.09 16.39
C ASN A 453 21.64 1.40 16.71
N LYS A 454 21.98 2.14 17.79
CA LYS A 454 23.32 2.68 18.03
C LYS A 454 23.77 2.48 19.48
N LEU A 455 24.51 1.39 19.63
CA LEU A 455 25.71 1.29 20.48
C LEU A 455 26.91 2.14 19.96
N GLN A 456 26.74 3.14 19.09
CA GLN A 456 27.85 3.94 18.56
C GLN A 456 27.53 5.46 18.39
N GLN A 457 28.37 6.29 19.01
CA GLN A 457 28.28 7.75 19.23
C GLN A 457 28.85 8.59 18.02
N ARG A 458 28.90 9.94 17.91
CA ARG A 458 28.59 11.16 18.71
C ARG A 458 28.74 12.43 17.79
N GLY A 459 27.88 13.46 17.97
CA GLY A 459 28.16 14.92 18.05
C GLY A 459 28.74 15.77 16.87
N GLU A 460 28.11 16.92 16.57
CA GLU A 460 28.54 17.97 15.60
C GLU A 460 29.04 19.31 16.21
N LYS A 461 29.78 20.10 15.41
CA LYS A 461 30.25 21.50 15.63
C LYS A 461 30.14 22.36 14.32
N PRO A 462 30.08 23.72 14.38
CA PRO A 462 29.67 24.60 13.26
C PRO A 462 30.70 24.82 12.11
N GLY A 463 30.21 25.11 10.88
CA GLY A 463 31.02 25.30 9.65
C GLY A 463 30.38 26.14 8.51
N LEU A 464 31.04 26.14 7.33
CA LEU A 464 30.62 26.83 6.08
C LEU A 464 29.31 26.22 5.51
N HIS A 465 28.40 27.04 4.98
CA HIS A 465 27.12 26.58 4.43
C HIS A 465 26.99 26.91 2.94
N LEU A 466 26.68 25.90 2.12
CA LEU A 466 26.47 26.03 0.67
C LEU A 466 25.03 25.65 0.30
N LYS A 467 24.35 26.48 -0.49
CA LYS A 467 22.97 26.25 -0.95
C LYS A 467 22.86 26.45 -2.45
N ILE A 468 22.21 25.52 -3.16
CA ILE A 468 21.91 25.64 -4.58
C ILE A 468 20.53 26.29 -4.79
N LYS A 469 20.44 27.32 -5.64
CA LYS A 469 19.21 28.02 -6.05
C LYS A 469 19.03 27.87 -7.56
N LEU A 470 17.80 27.61 -8.00
CA LEU A 470 17.44 27.49 -9.41
C LEU A 470 16.82 28.81 -9.90
N ALA A 471 16.98 29.14 -11.19
CA ALA A 471 16.21 30.19 -11.85
C ALA A 471 14.75 29.76 -12.08
N ASP A 472 13.84 30.73 -12.17
CA ASP A 472 12.42 30.46 -12.39
C ASP A 472 12.15 29.93 -13.81
N ASN A 473 11.10 29.10 -13.97
CA ASN A 473 10.57 28.62 -15.27
C ASN A 473 11.49 27.72 -16.14
N MET A 474 12.19 26.76 -15.51
CA MET A 474 12.88 25.71 -16.27
C MET A 474 11.90 24.76 -16.99
N MET A 475 11.99 24.74 -18.33
CA MET A 475 11.21 23.88 -19.24
C MET A 475 12.12 22.88 -19.95
N VAL A 476 11.61 21.70 -20.23
CA VAL A 476 12.33 20.69 -21.04
C VAL A 476 12.50 21.23 -22.45
N GLY A 477 13.74 21.21 -22.96
CA GLY A 477 14.09 21.73 -24.29
C GLY A 477 14.70 23.14 -24.31
N SER A 478 14.83 23.80 -23.15
CA SER A 478 15.45 25.13 -23.02
C SER A 478 16.71 25.09 -22.14
N ASP A 479 17.62 26.02 -22.35
CA ASP A 479 18.73 26.29 -21.43
C ASP A 479 18.21 26.79 -20.07
N PHE A 480 18.97 26.54 -18.99
CA PHE A 480 18.60 26.95 -17.64
C PHE A 480 19.79 27.38 -16.80
N GLU A 481 19.53 28.22 -15.80
CA GLU A 481 20.54 28.74 -14.88
C GLU A 481 20.40 28.14 -13.46
N VAL A 482 21.54 27.82 -12.87
CA VAL A 482 21.67 27.30 -11.50
C VAL A 482 22.71 28.11 -10.76
N TYR A 483 22.36 28.64 -9.59
CA TYR A 483 23.22 29.45 -8.75
C TYR A 483 23.67 28.68 -7.50
N ALA A 484 24.88 28.93 -7.02
CA ALA A 484 25.30 28.49 -5.69
C ALA A 484 25.52 29.69 -4.77
N ILE A 485 24.96 29.59 -3.56
CA ILE A 485 25.02 30.61 -2.52
C ILE A 485 25.86 30.05 -1.39
N LEU A 486 27.03 30.64 -1.14
CA LEU A 486 27.88 30.30 -0.01
C LEU A 486 27.70 31.33 1.11
N THR A 487 27.50 30.82 2.33
CA THR A 487 27.44 31.60 3.57
C THR A 487 28.59 31.19 4.48
N ASN A 488 29.47 32.14 4.79
CA ASN A 488 30.55 31.94 5.76
C ASN A 488 30.13 32.41 7.15
N ASN A 489 29.79 31.48 8.03
CA ASN A 489 29.45 31.73 9.44
C ASN A 489 30.66 31.60 10.39
N CYS A 490 31.88 31.47 9.87
CA CYS A 490 33.10 31.39 10.67
C CYS A 490 33.62 32.81 10.98
N MET A 491 34.37 32.95 12.09
CA MET A 491 35.04 34.20 12.48
C MET A 491 36.21 34.59 11.55
N GLU A 492 36.68 33.66 10.72
CA GLU A 492 37.84 33.84 9.84
C GLU A 492 37.43 33.81 8.36
N ALA A 493 38.20 34.51 7.53
CA ALA A 493 38.06 34.40 6.08
C ALA A 493 38.51 33.00 5.62
N ARG A 494 37.71 32.38 4.76
CA ARG A 494 38.01 31.04 4.20
C ARG A 494 38.13 31.14 2.69
N THR A 495 39.22 30.59 2.15
CA THR A 495 39.38 30.43 0.70
C THR A 495 38.82 29.07 0.33
N CYS A 496 37.76 29.06 -0.48
CA CYS A 496 37.09 27.84 -0.90
C CYS A 496 37.36 27.60 -2.38
N ASN A 497 37.59 26.33 -2.72
CA ASN A 497 37.67 25.87 -4.11
C ASN A 497 36.31 25.27 -4.48
N PHE A 498 35.71 25.77 -5.57
CA PHE A 498 34.43 25.28 -6.05
C PHE A 498 34.58 24.43 -7.29
N LEU A 499 33.86 23.31 -7.30
CA LEU A 499 33.64 22.47 -8.47
C LEU A 499 32.14 22.40 -8.74
N PHE A 500 31.73 22.81 -9.93
CA PHE A 500 30.34 22.72 -10.37
C PHE A 500 30.19 21.64 -11.43
N PHE A 501 29.30 20.70 -11.17
CA PHE A 501 28.92 19.65 -12.10
C PHE A 501 27.39 19.51 -12.14
N ALA A 502 26.86 19.35 -13.34
CA ALA A 502 25.49 19.00 -13.60
C ALA A 502 25.47 17.66 -14.34
N ARG A 503 24.60 16.75 -13.88
CA ARG A 503 24.38 15.43 -14.47
C ARG A 503 22.89 15.18 -14.61
N ALA A 504 22.51 14.49 -15.68
CA ALA A 504 21.21 13.84 -15.74
C ALA A 504 21.16 12.77 -14.65
N VAL A 505 20.07 12.68 -13.89
CA VAL A 505 19.90 11.69 -12.83
C VAL A 505 18.53 11.07 -12.97
N SER A 506 18.44 9.75 -12.91
CA SER A 506 17.15 9.05 -12.81
C SER A 506 16.46 9.40 -11.48
N TYR A 507 15.16 9.15 -11.37
CA TYR A 507 14.41 9.54 -10.18
C TYR A 507 14.88 8.84 -8.88
N LYS A 508 15.53 7.68 -8.99
CA LYS A 508 16.13 6.92 -7.87
C LYS A 508 17.58 7.31 -7.54
N GLY A 509 18.09 8.41 -8.12
CA GLY A 509 19.45 8.87 -7.85
C GLY A 509 20.56 8.23 -8.69
N LYS A 510 20.26 7.30 -9.62
CA LYS A 510 21.27 6.76 -10.56
C LYS A 510 21.75 7.87 -11.50
N GLN A 511 23.07 8.08 -11.55
CA GLN A 511 23.70 9.11 -12.36
C GLN A 511 23.77 8.70 -13.84
N GLY A 512 23.38 9.61 -14.73
CA GLY A 512 23.56 9.56 -16.17
C GLY A 512 24.63 10.55 -16.65
N ASP A 513 24.53 10.96 -17.91
CA ASP A 513 25.55 11.80 -18.57
C ASP A 513 25.69 13.20 -17.95
N SER A 514 26.87 13.78 -18.12
CA SER A 514 27.10 15.17 -17.71
C SER A 514 26.41 16.12 -18.68
N CYS A 515 25.51 16.96 -18.16
CA CYS A 515 24.80 17.98 -18.91
C CYS A 515 25.38 19.39 -18.70
N GLY A 516 26.41 19.53 -17.86
CA GLY A 516 27.18 20.75 -17.68
C GLY A 516 28.39 20.51 -16.78
N SER A 517 29.56 20.99 -17.18
CA SER A 517 30.74 20.99 -16.31
C SER A 517 31.49 22.31 -16.47
N SER A 518 31.89 22.92 -15.35
CA SER A 518 32.86 24.01 -15.37
C SER A 518 34.25 23.48 -15.01
N ARG A 519 34.68 22.37 -15.61
CA ARG A 519 36.05 21.83 -15.42
C ARG A 519 37.15 22.89 -15.67
N ASN A 520 36.84 23.93 -16.44
CA ASN A 520 37.77 25.01 -16.78
C ASN A 520 37.70 26.28 -15.89
N LYS A 521 37.01 26.27 -14.74
CA LYS A 521 37.03 27.41 -13.80
C LYS A 521 37.12 26.94 -12.35
N LYS A 522 38.28 26.42 -11.93
CA LYS A 522 38.67 26.49 -10.50
C LYS A 522 38.66 27.98 -10.12
N LYS A 523 37.59 28.44 -9.47
CA LYS A 523 37.53 29.79 -8.92
C LYS A 523 37.96 29.69 -7.46
N ASN A 524 39.11 30.27 -7.15
CA ASN A 524 39.51 30.53 -5.77
C ASN A 524 38.68 31.71 -5.28
N ILE A 525 37.83 31.48 -4.30
CA ILE A 525 36.94 32.52 -3.78
C ILE A 525 37.22 32.67 -2.29
N THR A 526 37.64 33.87 -1.91
CA THR A 526 37.84 34.23 -0.50
C THR A 526 36.54 34.79 0.06
N CYS A 527 35.91 34.04 0.96
CA CYS A 527 34.69 34.46 1.65
C CYS A 527 35.07 35.11 2.97
N ARG A 528 34.73 36.40 3.12
CA ARG A 528 34.97 37.17 4.35
C ARG A 528 34.11 36.62 5.50
N PRO A 529 34.49 36.86 6.77
CA PRO A 529 33.67 36.47 7.91
C PRO A 529 32.24 37.05 7.79
N PHE A 530 31.22 36.25 8.15
CA PHE A 530 29.81 36.65 8.13
C PHE A 530 29.33 37.22 6.79
N SER A 531 29.79 36.66 5.67
CA SER A 531 29.42 37.12 4.33
C SER A 531 28.62 36.10 3.54
N LEU A 532 27.76 36.62 2.65
CA LEU A 532 26.97 35.87 1.69
C LEU A 532 27.44 36.23 0.28
N GLN A 533 27.77 35.22 -0.53
CA GLN A 533 28.17 35.41 -1.92
C GLN A 533 27.36 34.47 -2.83
N CYS A 534 26.88 35.00 -3.96
CA CYS A 534 26.10 34.28 -4.96
C CYS A 534 26.92 34.16 -6.25
N PHE A 535 26.96 32.96 -6.83
CA PHE A 535 27.73 32.63 -8.04
C PHE A 535 26.87 31.95 -9.09
#